data_AF-A0A9N9EJB1-F1
#
_entry.id   AF-A0A9N9EJB1-F1
#
_cell.length_a   1.000
_cell.length_b   1.000
_cell.length_c   1.000
_cell.angle_alpha   90.00
_cell.angle_beta   90.00
_cell.angle_gamma   90.00
#
_symmetry.space_group_name_H-M   'P 1'
#
loop_
_entity.id
_entity.type
_entity.pdbx_description
1 polymer ?
#
loop_
_entity_poly.entity_id
_entity_poly.type
_entity_poly.pdbx_seq_one_letter_code
_entity_poly.pdbx_strand_id
1 'polypeptide(L)'
;MFKDACLALGLLENDREWTQCLEEAAALYTESQLRIFFAIILIQCTPTHLKKLWLCFYTNLCDDLHYYLYKEYNILDSTNEQHFDLKLFLLDKILHQSN
;
A
#
# COMPACT_ATOMS: atom_id res chain seq x y z
N MET A 1 35.58 2.26 4.89
CA MET A 1 34.74 1.43 5.77
C MET A 1 33.89 2.36 6.64
N PHE A 2 32.82 2.93 6.08
CA PHE A 2 31.94 3.90 6.78
C PHE A 2 30.47 3.78 6.34
N LYS A 3 30.08 2.65 5.73
CA LYS A 3 28.66 2.37 5.48
C LYS A 3 28.02 1.65 6.67
N ASP A 4 28.78 0.79 7.34
CA ASP A 4 28.26 -0.03 8.45
C ASP A 4 28.11 0.74 9.77
N ALA A 5 28.86 1.83 9.98
CA ALA A 5 28.71 2.66 11.17
C ALA A 5 27.47 3.57 11.11
N CYS A 6 27.06 4.00 9.91
CA CYS A 6 25.81 4.76 9.71
C CYS A 6 24.58 3.85 9.78
N LEU A 7 24.72 2.56 9.43
CA LEU A 7 23.68 1.53 9.63
C LEU A 7 23.28 1.38 11.12
N ALA A 8 24.22 1.58 12.04
CA ALA A 8 23.99 1.37 13.47
C ALA A 8 23.34 2.56 14.21
N LEU A 9 23.20 3.72 13.55
CA LEU A 9 22.71 4.98 14.15
C LEU A 9 21.26 5.34 13.79
N GLY A 10 20.52 4.44 13.10
CA GLY A 10 19.12 4.66 12.75
C GLY A 10 18.88 5.65 11.60
N LEU A 11 19.91 5.93 10.78
CA LEU A 11 19.86 6.87 9.65
C LEU A 11 19.74 6.18 8.28
N LEU A 12 19.70 4.85 8.26
CA LEU A 12 19.30 4.10 7.07
C LEU A 12 17.85 3.67 7.29
N GLU A 13 16.98 4.51 6.75
CA GLU A 13 15.56 4.28 6.45
C GLU A 13 15.40 2.95 5.71
N ASN A 14 15.49 1.85 6.45
CA ASN A 14 14.75 0.66 6.05
C ASN A 14 13.29 1.09 6.19
N ASP A 15 12.47 0.83 5.18
CA ASP A 15 11.02 1.11 5.16
C ASP A 15 10.24 0.40 6.30
N ARG A 16 10.94 -0.12 7.31
CA ARG A 16 10.47 -0.69 8.55
C ARG A 16 9.60 0.27 9.34
N GLU A 17 9.93 1.56 9.37
CA GLU A 17 9.09 2.56 10.04
C GLU A 17 7.72 2.67 9.36
N TRP A 18 7.71 2.75 8.03
CA TRP A 18 6.48 2.75 7.23
C TRP A 18 5.71 1.43 7.33
N THR A 19 6.43 0.31 7.36
CA THR A 19 5.84 -1.02 7.53
C THR A 19 5.16 -1.15 8.88
N GLN A 20 5.83 -0.75 9.96
CA GLN A 20 5.26 -0.81 11.30
C GLN A 20 4.05 0.14 11.44
N CYS A 21 4.15 1.36 10.92
CA CYS A 21 3.04 2.31 10.90
C CYS A 21 1.84 1.78 10.11
N LEU A 22 2.07 1.12 8.96
CA LEU A 22 1.01 0.52 8.16
C LEU A 22 0.42 -0.74 8.80
N GLU A 23 1.20 -1.53 9.54
CA GLU A 23 0.70 -2.66 10.33
C GLU A 23 -0.24 -2.18 11.45
N GLU A 24 0.16 -1.14 12.19
CA GLU A 24 -0.66 -0.53 13.23
C GLU A 24 -1.93 0.10 12.63
N ALA A 25 -1.79 0.83 11.51
CA ALA A 25 -2.93 1.39 10.80
C ALA A 25 -3.86 0.30 10.27
N ALA A 26 -3.35 -0.81 9.74
CA ALA A 26 -4.18 -1.91 9.23
C ALA A 26 -5.04 -2.56 10.33
N ALA A 27 -4.62 -2.49 11.59
CA ALA A 27 -5.41 -2.97 12.73
C ALA A 27 -6.47 -1.96 13.21
N LEU A 28 -6.31 -0.68 12.89
CA LEU A 28 -7.13 0.42 13.44
C LEU A 28 -8.02 1.10 12.40
N TYR A 29 -7.61 1.10 11.13
CA TYR A 29 -8.24 1.83 10.05
C TYR A 29 -9.14 0.92 9.22
N THR A 30 -10.19 1.51 8.67
CA THR A 30 -10.96 0.88 7.58
C THR A 30 -10.10 0.80 6.32
N GLU A 31 -10.42 -0.09 5.38
CA GLU A 31 -9.62 -0.27 4.15
C GLU A 31 -9.48 1.05 3.36
N SER A 32 -10.54 1.86 3.31
CA SER A 32 -10.51 3.20 2.70
C SER A 32 -9.54 4.17 3.38
N GLN A 33 -9.53 4.19 4.71
CA GLN A 33 -8.60 5.03 5.49
C GLN A 33 -7.16 4.53 5.34
N LEU A 34 -6.96 3.21 5.30
CA LEU A 34 -5.65 2.59 5.07
C LEU A 34 -5.10 2.95 3.69
N ARG A 35 -5.94 2.99 2.64
CA ARG A 35 -5.54 3.42 1.29
C ARG A 35 -5.09 4.88 1.25
N ILE A 36 -5.84 5.78 1.89
CA ILE A 36 -5.47 7.20 1.96
C ILE A 36 -4.14 7.36 2.72
N PHE A 37 -3.98 6.64 3.82
CA PHE A 37 -2.76 6.68 4.61
C PHE A 37 -1.55 6.14 3.82
N PHE A 38 -1.73 5.04 3.09
CA PHE A 38 -0.72 4.51 2.18
C PHE A 38 -0.33 5.53 1.10
N ALA A 39 -1.30 6.22 0.48
CA ALA A 39 -1.03 7.26 -0.51
C ALA A 39 -0.27 8.46 0.07
N ILE A 40 -0.58 8.86 1.31
CA ILE A 40 0.15 9.90 2.02
C ILE A 40 1.62 9.50 2.19
N ILE A 41 1.90 8.25 2.59
CA ILE A 41 3.27 7.73 2.70
C ILE A 41 3.97 7.75 1.34
N LEU A 42 3.28 7.38 0.26
CA LEU A 42 3.86 7.42 -1.09
C LEU A 42 4.24 8.84 -1.54
N ILE A 43 3.38 9.82 -1.27
CA ILE A 43 3.55 11.21 -1.73
C ILE A 43 4.54 11.96 -0.84
N GLN A 44 4.44 11.80 0.48
CA GLN A 44 5.18 12.61 1.44
C GLN A 44 6.52 12.01 1.85
N CYS A 45 6.65 10.68 1.84
CA CYS A 45 7.78 9.98 2.46
C CYS A 45 8.67 9.25 1.45
N THR A 46 8.25 9.13 0.18
CA THR A 46 9.04 8.51 -0.91
C THR A 46 9.80 7.24 -0.49
N PRO A 47 9.11 6.18 -0.05
CA PRO A 47 9.74 4.98 0.50
C PRO A 47 10.72 4.35 -0.48
N THR A 48 11.85 3.86 0.03
CA THR A 48 12.97 3.34 -0.77
C THR A 48 12.56 2.06 -1.51
N HIS A 49 11.74 1.22 -0.89
CA HIS A 49 11.24 -0.04 -1.46
C HIS A 49 9.70 -0.05 -1.59
N LEU A 50 9.16 0.94 -2.29
CA LEU A 50 7.71 1.08 -2.55
C LEU A 50 7.05 -0.23 -3.01
N LYS A 51 7.66 -0.96 -3.95
CA LYS A 51 7.11 -2.21 -4.48
C LYS A 51 6.99 -3.30 -3.39
N LYS A 52 7.94 -3.34 -2.46
CA LYS A 52 7.92 -4.29 -1.34
C LYS A 52 6.82 -3.92 -0.35
N LEU A 53 6.72 -2.63 -0.01
CA LEU A 53 5.69 -2.10 0.88
C LEU A 53 4.29 -2.38 0.33
N TRP A 54 4.06 -2.09 -0.95
CA TRP A 54 2.81 -2.40 -1.64
C TRP A 54 2.47 -3.89 -1.59
N LEU A 55 3.43 -4.78 -1.89
CA LEU A 55 3.18 -6.21 -1.86
C LEU A 55 2.82 -6.71 -0.46
N CYS A 56 3.44 -6.17 0.59
CA CYS A 56 3.15 -6.52 1.99
C CYS A 56 1.72 -6.17 2.42
N PHE A 57 1.20 -5.02 1.97
CA PHE A 57 -0.14 -4.54 2.35
C PHE A 57 -1.19 -4.71 1.27
N TYR A 58 -0.84 -5.35 0.14
CA TYR A 58 -1.72 -5.47 -1.03
C TYR A 58 -3.08 -6.03 -0.67
N THR A 59 -3.12 -7.11 0.12
CA THR A 59 -4.36 -7.73 0.59
C THR A 59 -5.18 -6.78 1.45
N ASN A 60 -4.55 -6.13 2.44
CA ASN A 60 -5.23 -5.19 3.33
C ASN A 60 -5.78 -3.95 2.60
N LEU A 61 -5.14 -3.54 1.51
CA LEU A 61 -5.55 -2.39 0.69
C LEU A 61 -6.64 -2.74 -0.33
N CYS A 62 -6.75 -4.03 -0.68
CA CYS A 62 -7.51 -4.50 -1.83
C CYS A 62 -8.57 -5.56 -1.53
N ASP A 63 -8.77 -5.94 -0.26
CA ASP A 63 -9.74 -6.96 0.14
C ASP A 63 -11.17 -6.56 -0.24
N ASP A 64 -11.54 -5.31 0.02
CA ASP A 64 -12.83 -4.72 -0.39
C ASP A 64 -12.92 -4.46 -1.90
N LEU A 65 -11.79 -4.28 -2.59
CA LEU A 65 -11.76 -4.09 -4.04
C LEU A 65 -12.23 -5.35 -4.78
N HIS A 66 -12.02 -6.55 -4.23
CA HIS A 66 -12.61 -7.77 -4.79
C HIS A 66 -14.14 -7.71 -4.78
N TYR A 67 -14.72 -7.28 -3.66
CA TYR A 67 -16.16 -7.08 -3.55
C TYR A 67 -16.66 -5.98 -4.49
N TYR A 68 -15.90 -4.87 -4.60
CA TYR A 68 -16.25 -3.77 -5.50
C TYR A 68 -16.19 -4.19 -6.98
N LEU A 69 -15.17 -4.96 -7.38
CA LEU A 69 -15.02 -5.49 -8.74
C LEU A 69 -16.13 -6.48 -9.10
N TYR A 70 -16.50 -7.35 -8.17
CA TYR A 70 -17.63 -8.24 -8.36
C TYR A 70 -18.95 -7.45 -8.51
N LYS A 71 -19.19 -6.48 -7.63
CA LYS A 71 -20.45 -5.71 -7.62
C LYS A 71 -20.61 -4.79 -8.84
N GLU A 72 -19.55 -4.10 -9.24
CA GLU A 72 -19.60 -3.06 -10.27
C GLU A 72 -19.33 -3.63 -11.68
N TYR A 73 -18.49 -4.68 -11.78
CA TYR A 73 -18.01 -5.21 -13.06
C TYR A 73 -18.32 -6.70 -13.27
N ASN A 74 -18.95 -7.40 -12.31
CA ASN A 74 -19.29 -8.82 -12.38
C ASN A 74 -18.09 -9.75 -12.68
N ILE A 75 -16.91 -9.38 -12.18
CA ILE A 75 -15.69 -10.17 -12.33
C ILE A 75 -15.59 -11.12 -11.13
N LEU A 76 -15.76 -12.42 -11.37
CA LEU A 76 -15.93 -13.45 -10.32
C LEU A 76 -14.61 -14.18 -9.99
N ASP A 77 -13.70 -14.24 -10.94
CA ASP A 77 -12.38 -14.85 -10.78
C ASP A 77 -11.53 -14.37 -11.95
N SER A 78 -10.46 -13.62 -11.69
CA SER A 78 -9.44 -13.41 -12.71
C SER A 78 -8.06 -13.47 -12.07
N THR A 79 -7.24 -14.33 -12.65
CA THR A 79 -5.86 -14.66 -12.27
C THR A 79 -5.07 -13.47 -11.75
N ASN A 80 -4.35 -13.69 -10.64
CA ASN A 80 -3.68 -12.73 -9.76
C ASN A 80 -2.86 -11.60 -10.43
N GLU A 81 -2.43 -11.76 -11.68
CA GLU A 81 -1.53 -10.81 -12.37
C GLU A 81 -2.29 -9.63 -13.04
N GLN A 82 -3.45 -9.88 -13.66
CA GLN A 82 -4.26 -8.81 -14.30
C GLN A 82 -4.92 -7.88 -13.27
N HIS A 83 -5.07 -8.37 -12.03
CA HIS A 83 -5.60 -7.59 -10.91
C HIS A 83 -4.60 -6.59 -10.34
N PHE A 84 -3.29 -6.77 -10.51
CA PHE A 84 -2.33 -5.84 -9.92
C PHE A 84 -2.48 -4.45 -10.53
N ASP A 85 -2.49 -4.37 -11.87
CA ASP A 85 -2.64 -3.12 -12.59
C ASP A 85 -4.05 -2.55 -12.47
N LEU A 86 -5.09 -3.40 -12.49
CA LEU A 86 -6.49 -2.96 -12.34
C LEU A 86 -6.76 -2.42 -10.94
N LYS A 87 -6.26 -3.09 -9.89
CA LYS A 87 -6.43 -2.62 -8.51
C LYS A 87 -5.58 -1.39 -8.24
N LEU A 88 -4.39 -1.28 -8.84
CA LEU A 88 -3.60 -0.06 -8.78
C LEU A 88 -4.35 1.11 -9.45
N PHE A 89 -4.93 0.90 -10.63
CA PHE A 89 -5.76 1.90 -11.31
C PHE A 89 -7.00 2.30 -10.50
N LEU A 90 -7.69 1.33 -9.88
CA LEU A 90 -8.85 1.62 -9.02
C LEU A 90 -8.45 2.38 -7.76
N LEU A 91 -7.32 2.01 -7.16
CA LEU A 91 -6.79 2.69 -5.99
C LEU A 91 -6.40 4.13 -6.34
N ASP A 92 -5.74 4.35 -7.48
CA ASP A 92 -5.46 5.69 -8.02
C ASP A 92 -6.74 6.51 -8.26
N LYS A 93 -7.75 5.89 -8.88
CA LYS A 93 -9.06 6.51 -9.12
C LYS A 93 -9.76 6.90 -7.81
N ILE A 94 -9.76 6.02 -6.79
CA ILE A 94 -10.36 6.29 -5.48
C ILE A 94 -9.63 7.44 -4.77
N LEU A 95 -8.29 7.45 -4.85
CA LEU A 95 -7.49 8.53 -4.28
C LEU A 95 -7.76 9.87 -4.95
N HIS A 96 -7.93 9.90 -6.27
CA HIS A 96 -8.27 11.11 -7.02
C HIS A 96 -9.72 11.59 -6.80
N GLN A 97 -10.63 10.71 -6.39
CA GLN A 97 -12.01 11.07 -6.04
C GLN A 97 -12.18 11.57 -4.59
N SER A 98 -11.16 11.39 -3.75
CA SER A 98 -11.20 11.74 -2.32
C SER A 98 -10.65 13.15 -2.02
N ASN A 99 -10.49 14.00 -3.04
CA ASN A 99 -9.97 15.38 -2.99
C ASN A 99 -10.96 16.31 -3.69
#